data_AF-A0AAW0XXA3-F1
#
_entry.id   AF-A0AAW0XXA3-F1
#
_cell.length_a   1.000
_cell.length_b   1.000
_cell.length_c   1.000
_cell.angle_alpha   90.00
_cell.angle_beta   90.00
_cell.angle_gamma   90.00
#
_symmetry.space_group_name_H-M   'P 1'
#
loop_
_entity.id
_entity.type
_entity.pdbx_description
1 polymer ?
#
loop_
_entity_poly.entity_id
_entity_poly.type
_entity_poly.pdbx_seq_one_letter_code
_entity_poly.pdbx_strand_id
1 'polypeptide(L)'
;MSFLFYEAQRSGHLPDDQRVTPWRWDSALGDGSDVGHDLTGGYYDAGDHVKFGFPMAYTATVLAWGLIDFAEGYEKAGQTEYGRAAVKWATDYFLKAHTAEYEFYGQVGAGQVDHSFWGRPEDMHMERPSMKIDKSAPGSDLACETAAALAAASIVFKEVDSAYSAELLDVAKELYAFGDEYRLEYHLSITDATDFYRSWSGYGDELLWGALWLYRATEDATYLTKAQAAWDEFTLGQGALQFSWDDKKAGAYAGLTSRPQQYHVRGSLKGVPFLPED
;
A
#
# COMPACT_ATOMS: atom_id res chain seq x y z
N MET A 1 -3.35 -16.80 14.18
CA MET A 1 -2.64 -15.83 15.05
C MET A 1 -2.25 -14.55 14.33
N SER A 2 -1.72 -14.58 13.09
CA SER A 2 -1.33 -13.35 12.36
C SER A 2 -2.41 -12.26 12.30
N PHE A 3 -3.67 -12.60 12.02
CA PHE A 3 -4.74 -11.59 11.95
C PHE A 3 -5.12 -10.94 13.29
N LEU A 4 -4.84 -11.60 14.43
CA LEU A 4 -4.99 -10.95 15.73
C LEU A 4 -3.92 -9.87 15.94
N PHE A 5 -2.74 -10.03 15.35
CA PHE A 5 -1.72 -8.97 15.37
C PHE A 5 -2.18 -7.75 14.55
N TYR A 6 -2.73 -7.95 13.35
CA TYR A 6 -3.30 -6.82 12.60
C TYR A 6 -4.45 -6.15 13.35
N GLU A 7 -5.37 -6.91 13.94
CA GLU A 7 -6.42 -6.32 14.80
C GLU A 7 -5.84 -5.52 15.98
N ALA A 8 -4.71 -5.95 16.52
CA ALA A 8 -3.99 -5.25 17.59
C ALA A 8 -3.26 -3.98 17.13
N GLN A 9 -3.11 -3.76 15.82
CA GLN A 9 -2.50 -2.55 15.24
C GLN A 9 -3.54 -1.52 14.75
N ARG A 10 -4.85 -1.84 14.75
CA ARG A 10 -5.90 -0.94 14.25
C ARG A 10 -5.89 0.40 14.98
N SER A 11 -5.87 1.53 14.28
CA SER A 11 -6.11 2.87 14.82
C SER A 11 -7.56 3.32 14.53
N GLY A 12 -8.07 4.34 15.21
CA GLY A 12 -9.43 4.86 15.01
C GLY A 12 -10.49 4.17 15.88
N HIS A 13 -11.75 4.28 15.45
CA HIS A 13 -12.88 3.61 16.10
C HIS A 13 -12.85 2.11 15.76
N LEU A 14 -12.75 1.26 16.77
CA LEU A 14 -12.71 -0.19 16.60
C LEU A 14 -14.12 -0.74 16.30
N PRO A 15 -14.24 -1.85 15.55
CA PRO A 15 -15.54 -2.43 15.25
C PRO A 15 -16.07 -3.21 16.46
N ASP A 16 -17.40 -3.37 16.54
CA ASP A 16 -18.07 -4.09 17.63
C ASP A 16 -17.63 -5.56 17.76
N ASP A 17 -17.13 -6.15 16.66
CA ASP A 17 -16.64 -7.52 16.59
C ASP A 17 -15.11 -7.66 16.80
N GLN A 18 -14.44 -6.60 17.25
CA GLN A 18 -13.02 -6.60 17.60
C GLN A 18 -12.70 -7.73 18.60
N ARG A 19 -11.78 -8.63 18.22
CA ARG A 19 -11.44 -9.80 19.06
C ARG A 19 -10.35 -9.48 20.08
N VAL A 20 -9.59 -8.42 19.82
CA VAL A 20 -8.46 -7.98 20.63
C VAL A 20 -8.96 -7.14 21.80
N THR A 21 -9.66 -7.79 22.73
CA THR A 21 -10.24 -7.18 23.93
C THR A 21 -9.73 -7.90 25.19
N PRO A 22 -9.65 -7.22 26.35
CA PRO A 22 -10.04 -5.84 26.64
C PRO A 22 -8.86 -4.83 26.57
N TRP A 23 -7.85 -5.07 25.73
CA TRP A 23 -6.57 -4.32 25.81
C TRP A 23 -6.28 -3.39 24.63
N ARG A 24 -7.17 -3.35 23.62
CA ARG A 24 -7.23 -2.31 22.59
C ARG A 24 -8.58 -1.61 22.66
N TRP A 25 -8.57 -0.28 22.54
CA TRP A 25 -9.76 0.55 22.47
C TRP A 25 -9.63 1.62 21.38
N ASP A 26 -10.68 2.41 21.21
CA ASP A 26 -10.73 3.52 20.27
C ASP A 26 -9.65 4.55 20.57
N SER A 27 -8.89 4.92 19.54
CA SER A 27 -7.75 5.83 19.68
C SER A 27 -7.61 6.75 18.48
N ALA A 28 -6.84 7.84 18.62
CA ALA A 28 -6.52 8.76 17.54
C ALA A 28 -7.76 9.29 16.76
N LEU A 29 -8.86 9.52 17.49
CA LEU A 29 -10.16 9.92 16.92
C LEU A 29 -10.20 11.35 16.36
N GLY A 30 -9.12 12.12 16.55
CA GLY A 30 -8.94 13.46 16.00
C GLY A 30 -8.05 13.53 14.76
N ASP A 31 -7.53 12.39 14.27
CA ASP A 31 -6.65 12.34 13.11
C ASP A 31 -7.31 13.03 11.89
N GLY A 32 -6.60 14.00 11.29
CA GLY A 32 -7.07 14.78 10.13
C GLY A 32 -7.80 16.09 10.45
N SER A 33 -8.12 16.35 11.72
CA SER A 33 -8.82 17.58 12.13
C SER A 33 -8.04 18.87 11.83
N ASP A 34 -6.70 18.80 11.81
CA ASP A 34 -5.79 19.90 11.47
C ASP A 34 -5.90 20.34 10.00
N VAL A 35 -6.36 19.44 9.13
CA VAL A 35 -6.52 19.66 7.68
C VAL A 35 -7.97 19.59 7.21
N GLY A 36 -8.93 19.40 8.12
CA GLY A 36 -10.36 19.38 7.80
C GLY A 36 -10.87 18.12 7.10
N HIS A 37 -10.14 17.00 7.22
CA HIS A 37 -10.53 15.70 6.67
C HIS A 37 -10.66 14.66 7.81
N ASP A 38 -11.54 13.67 7.65
CA ASP A 38 -11.54 12.50 8.53
C ASP A 38 -10.42 11.57 8.09
N LEU A 39 -9.32 11.52 8.86
CA LEU A 39 -8.23 10.57 8.65
C LEU A 39 -8.19 9.52 9.75
N THR A 40 -9.28 9.25 10.46
CA THR A 40 -9.36 8.17 11.45
C THR A 40 -9.36 6.78 10.77
N GLY A 41 -8.84 5.77 11.47
CA GLY A 41 -8.66 4.42 10.93
C GLY A 41 -7.20 4.10 10.58
N GLY A 42 -7.01 3.07 9.76
CA GLY A 42 -5.68 2.60 9.34
C GLY A 42 -4.96 1.84 10.45
N TYR A 43 -3.67 1.58 10.23
CA TYR A 43 -2.83 0.84 11.18
C TYR A 43 -1.77 1.73 11.81
N TYR A 44 -1.51 1.53 13.10
CA TYR A 44 -0.23 1.92 13.69
C TYR A 44 0.88 1.05 13.11
N ASP A 45 2.01 1.67 12.79
CA ASP A 45 3.07 1.05 12.01
C ASP A 45 3.77 -0.10 12.76
N ALA A 46 4.23 0.17 13.98
CA ALA A 46 5.00 -0.81 14.76
C ALA A 46 4.59 -0.81 16.23
N GLY A 47 5.54 -0.55 17.14
CA GLY A 47 5.27 -0.37 18.58
C GLY A 47 4.96 1.08 18.97
N ASP A 48 4.95 1.97 17.99
CA ASP A 48 4.60 3.38 18.09
C ASP A 48 3.14 3.62 17.66
N HIS A 49 2.75 4.88 17.54
CA HIS A 49 1.39 5.27 17.13
C HIS A 49 1.36 6.15 15.87
N VAL A 50 2.46 6.24 15.14
CA VAL A 50 2.50 6.91 13.84
C VAL A 50 1.81 6.02 12.80
N LYS A 51 1.08 6.67 11.88
CA LYS A 51 0.54 6.01 10.69
C LYS A 51 1.44 6.34 9.50
N PHE A 52 2.47 5.53 9.29
CA PHE A 52 3.33 5.65 8.11
C PHE A 52 2.65 4.99 6.90
N GLY A 53 2.27 5.80 5.90
CA GLY A 53 1.50 5.34 4.75
C GLY A 53 2.26 4.38 3.84
N PHE A 54 3.56 4.59 3.64
CA PHE A 54 4.36 3.79 2.72
C PHE A 54 4.48 2.30 3.14
N PRO A 55 4.92 1.96 4.37
CA PRO A 55 4.91 0.57 4.84
C PRO A 55 3.49 0.00 5.05
N MET A 56 2.49 0.84 5.34
CA MET A 56 1.10 0.40 5.45
C MET A 56 0.54 -0.05 4.09
N ALA A 57 0.81 0.72 3.03
CA ALA A 57 0.41 0.39 1.65
C ALA A 57 1.07 -0.91 1.20
N TYR A 58 2.39 -1.05 1.40
CA TYR A 58 3.10 -2.31 1.15
C TYR A 58 2.45 -3.50 1.85
N THR A 59 2.16 -3.35 3.14
CA THR A 59 1.52 -4.40 3.94
C THR A 59 0.17 -4.81 3.36
N ALA A 60 -0.65 -3.84 2.96
CA ALA A 60 -1.94 -4.10 2.34
C ALA A 60 -1.80 -4.83 0.99
N THR A 61 -0.84 -4.43 0.14
CA THR A 61 -0.55 -5.12 -1.12
C THR A 61 -0.15 -6.57 -0.89
N VAL A 62 0.73 -6.84 0.07
CA VAL A 62 1.21 -8.21 0.34
C VAL A 62 0.12 -9.10 0.95
N LEU A 63 -0.69 -8.56 1.87
CA LEU A 63 -1.85 -9.28 2.41
C LEU A 63 -2.85 -9.64 1.32
N ALA A 64 -3.18 -8.67 0.45
CA ALA A 64 -4.07 -8.88 -0.68
C ALA A 64 -3.48 -9.90 -1.67
N TRP A 65 -2.19 -9.80 -2.00
CA TRP A 65 -1.51 -10.75 -2.86
C TRP A 65 -1.62 -12.18 -2.32
N GLY A 66 -1.36 -12.36 -1.03
CA GLY A 66 -1.52 -13.65 -0.37
C GLY A 66 -2.94 -14.19 -0.49
N LEU A 67 -3.96 -13.36 -0.25
CA LEU A 67 -5.37 -13.75 -0.37
C LEU A 67 -5.75 -14.16 -1.79
N ILE A 68 -5.12 -13.57 -2.81
CA ILE A 68 -5.40 -13.90 -4.22
C ILE A 68 -4.73 -15.22 -4.60
N ASP A 69 -3.42 -15.35 -4.38
CA ASP A 69 -2.66 -16.51 -4.90
C ASP A 69 -2.74 -17.75 -4.01
N PHE A 70 -3.08 -17.58 -2.72
CA PHE A 70 -3.17 -18.67 -1.75
C PHE A 70 -4.55 -18.75 -1.08
N ALA A 71 -5.62 -18.39 -1.79
CA ALA A 71 -7.00 -18.38 -1.29
C ALA A 71 -7.41 -19.68 -0.57
N GLU A 72 -7.07 -20.84 -1.15
CA GLU A 72 -7.38 -22.16 -0.57
C GLU A 72 -6.77 -22.35 0.84
N GLY A 73 -5.59 -21.77 1.08
CA GLY A 73 -4.94 -21.79 2.38
C GLY A 73 -5.73 -21.01 3.44
N TYR A 74 -6.23 -19.83 3.08
CA TYR A 74 -7.09 -19.03 3.94
C TYR A 74 -8.43 -19.71 4.22
N GLU A 75 -9.03 -20.34 3.21
CA GLU A 75 -10.29 -21.07 3.35
C GLU A 75 -10.15 -22.27 4.28
N LYS A 76 -9.12 -23.11 4.06
CA LYS A 76 -8.83 -24.27 4.93
C LYS A 76 -8.56 -23.88 6.37
N ALA A 77 -7.94 -22.72 6.59
CA ALA A 77 -7.66 -22.20 7.93
C ALA A 77 -8.88 -21.47 8.55
N GLY A 78 -9.98 -21.28 7.81
CA GLY A 78 -11.11 -20.45 8.24
C GLY A 78 -10.70 -19.01 8.52
N GLN A 79 -9.73 -18.47 7.76
CA GLN A 79 -9.16 -17.14 7.96
C GLN A 79 -9.51 -16.14 6.85
N THR A 80 -10.26 -16.54 5.82
CA THR A 80 -10.60 -15.70 4.66
C THR A 80 -11.21 -14.36 5.08
N GLU A 81 -12.23 -14.37 5.94
CA GLU A 81 -12.90 -13.13 6.37
C GLU A 81 -12.00 -12.23 7.23
N TYR A 82 -11.13 -12.82 8.07
CA TYR A 82 -10.16 -12.03 8.83
C TYR A 82 -9.10 -11.41 7.93
N GLY A 83 -8.70 -12.11 6.86
CA GLY A 83 -7.80 -11.57 5.84
C GLY A 83 -8.44 -10.41 5.07
N ARG A 84 -9.69 -10.59 4.62
CA ARG A 84 -10.47 -9.51 3.99
C ARG A 84 -10.61 -8.33 4.92
N ALA A 85 -11.00 -8.53 6.17
CA ALA A 85 -11.10 -7.46 7.16
C ALA A 85 -9.76 -6.76 7.41
N ALA A 86 -8.64 -7.48 7.37
CA ALA A 86 -7.32 -6.90 7.54
C ALA A 86 -6.93 -5.99 6.36
N VAL A 87 -7.18 -6.42 5.12
CA VAL A 87 -6.95 -5.60 3.91
C VAL A 87 -7.89 -4.39 3.91
N LYS A 88 -9.19 -4.63 4.16
CA LYS A 88 -10.21 -3.58 4.14
C LYS A 88 -9.91 -2.45 5.12
N TRP A 89 -9.36 -2.77 6.30
CA TRP A 89 -9.01 -1.76 7.30
C TRP A 89 -7.96 -0.76 6.82
N ALA A 90 -6.99 -1.21 6.02
CA ALA A 90 -6.01 -0.33 5.38
C ALA A 90 -6.62 0.44 4.22
N THR A 91 -7.37 -0.25 3.34
CA THR A 91 -7.92 0.38 2.14
C THR A 91 -9.04 1.39 2.43
N ASP A 92 -9.86 1.17 3.46
CA ASP A 92 -10.81 2.19 3.95
C ASP A 92 -10.08 3.47 4.38
N TYR A 93 -8.91 3.34 5.01
CA TYR A 93 -8.08 4.48 5.37
C TYR A 93 -7.44 5.15 4.14
N PHE A 94 -6.98 4.38 3.16
CA PHE A 94 -6.42 4.96 1.92
C PHE A 94 -7.47 5.74 1.12
N LEU A 95 -8.72 5.26 1.08
CA LEU A 95 -9.82 5.99 0.45
C LEU A 95 -10.10 7.33 1.15
N LYS A 96 -10.01 7.38 2.48
CA LYS A 96 -10.09 8.65 3.23
C LYS A 96 -8.88 9.57 2.98
N ALA A 97 -7.68 8.98 2.89
CA ALA A 97 -6.43 9.70 2.69
C ALA A 97 -6.26 10.25 1.27
N HIS A 98 -6.95 9.70 0.28
CA HIS A 98 -7.03 10.23 -1.08
C HIS A 98 -8.13 11.29 -1.18
N THR A 99 -7.78 12.55 -0.89
CA THR A 99 -8.73 13.66 -0.74
C THR A 99 -9.00 14.41 -2.04
N ALA A 100 -8.14 14.25 -3.05
CA ALA A 100 -8.32 14.76 -4.41
C ALA A 100 -7.42 14.00 -5.40
N GLU A 101 -7.70 14.09 -6.71
CA GLU A 101 -7.01 13.38 -7.81
C GLU A 101 -5.47 13.38 -7.74
N TYR A 102 -4.86 14.44 -7.21
CA TYR A 102 -3.41 14.58 -7.03
C TYR A 102 -3.05 15.00 -5.60
N GLU A 103 -3.78 14.47 -4.60
CA GLU A 103 -3.53 14.71 -3.18
C GLU A 103 -3.73 13.43 -2.37
N PHE A 104 -2.70 13.05 -1.60
CA PHE A 104 -2.76 11.85 -0.76
C PHE A 104 -2.04 12.06 0.58
N TYR A 105 -2.74 11.80 1.69
CA TYR A 105 -2.17 11.86 3.04
C TYR A 105 -1.34 10.61 3.36
N GLY A 106 -0.02 10.80 3.37
CA GLY A 106 0.96 9.74 3.57
C GLY A 106 1.35 9.49 5.02
N GLN A 107 1.04 10.41 5.93
CA GLN A 107 1.42 10.26 7.33
C GLN A 107 0.47 10.99 8.28
N VAL A 108 0.15 10.37 9.43
CA VAL A 108 -0.50 11.04 10.56
C VAL A 108 0.27 10.77 11.84
N GLY A 109 0.65 11.84 12.54
CA GLY A 109 1.58 11.82 13.67
C GLY A 109 3.00 12.17 13.23
N ALA A 110 3.72 12.93 14.06
CA ALA A 110 5.14 13.25 13.83
C ALA A 110 6.02 12.28 14.63
N GLY A 111 6.97 11.62 13.96
CA GLY A 111 7.66 10.46 14.52
C GLY A 111 8.38 10.74 15.84
N GLN A 112 9.16 11.82 15.92
CA GLN A 112 9.89 12.14 17.15
C GLN A 112 8.98 12.50 18.33
N VAL A 113 7.83 13.13 18.06
CA VAL A 113 6.87 13.51 19.11
C VAL A 113 6.12 12.28 19.61
N ASP A 114 5.68 11.42 18.69
CA ASP A 114 5.02 10.16 18.98
C ASP A 114 5.94 9.24 19.80
N HIS A 115 7.20 9.06 19.36
CA HIS A 115 8.19 8.18 20.01
C HIS A 115 8.67 8.69 21.36
N SER A 116 8.42 9.96 21.68
CA SER A 116 8.68 10.52 23.01
C SER A 116 7.59 10.16 24.03
N PHE A 117 6.48 9.56 23.59
CA PHE A 117 5.41 9.07 24.44
C PHE A 117 5.44 7.55 24.55
N TRP A 118 5.44 7.05 25.78
CA TRP A 118 5.31 5.63 26.07
C TRP A 118 4.03 5.38 26.87
N GLY A 119 3.01 4.86 26.20
CA GLY A 119 1.71 4.67 26.81
C GLY A 119 0.74 3.99 25.87
N ARG A 120 -0.53 3.93 26.29
CA ARG A 120 -1.59 3.36 25.46
C ARG A 120 -2.01 4.37 24.39
N PRO A 121 -2.37 3.93 23.17
CA PRO A 121 -2.78 4.85 22.10
C PRO A 121 -4.00 5.71 22.47
N GLU A 122 -4.85 5.24 23.39
CA GLU A 122 -6.03 5.98 23.85
C GLU A 122 -5.70 7.13 24.81
N ASP A 123 -4.49 7.15 25.37
CA ASP A 123 -4.01 8.20 26.29
C ASP A 123 -3.08 9.21 25.58
N MET A 124 -2.95 9.12 24.26
CA MET A 124 -2.21 10.09 23.46
C MET A 124 -2.81 11.49 23.63
N HIS A 125 -1.95 12.46 23.89
CA HIS A 125 -2.33 13.86 24.17
C HIS A 125 -1.43 14.86 23.42
N MET A 126 -0.48 14.37 22.63
CA MET A 126 0.30 15.19 21.71
C MET A 126 -0.50 15.50 20.46
N GLU A 127 -0.13 16.59 19.78
CA GLU A 127 -0.62 16.88 18.44
C GLU A 127 -0.16 15.80 17.45
N ARG A 128 -1.05 15.42 16.53
CA ARG A 128 -0.82 14.38 15.51
C ARG A 128 -1.01 14.98 14.12
N PRO A 129 -0.01 15.70 13.58
CA PRO A 129 -0.14 16.42 12.32
C PRO A 129 -0.36 15.48 11.15
N SER A 130 -1.15 15.93 10.17
CA SER A 130 -1.46 15.22 8.93
C SER A 130 -0.56 15.73 7.79
N MET A 131 0.21 14.84 7.18
CA MET A 131 1.18 15.18 6.13
C MET A 131 0.82 14.47 4.82
N LYS A 132 0.98 15.16 3.70
CA LYS A 132 0.51 14.71 2.39
C LYS A 132 1.56 14.91 1.30
N ILE A 133 1.33 14.21 0.21
CA ILE A 133 1.95 14.48 -1.09
C ILE A 133 0.91 15.11 -2.02
N ASP A 134 1.37 16.02 -2.87
CA ASP A 134 0.56 16.65 -3.91
C ASP A 134 1.40 17.03 -5.14
N LYS A 135 0.83 17.74 -6.12
CA LYS A 135 1.56 18.16 -7.33
C LYS A 135 2.81 19.02 -7.07
N SER A 136 2.82 19.78 -5.97
CA SER A 136 3.93 20.67 -5.60
C SER A 136 4.97 19.97 -4.73
N ALA A 137 4.56 18.94 -4.00
CA ALA A 137 5.39 18.08 -3.18
C ALA A 137 5.02 16.60 -3.44
N PRO A 138 5.45 16.01 -4.58
CA PRO A 138 5.02 14.67 -5.00
C PRO A 138 5.67 13.52 -4.22
N GLY A 139 5.19 12.31 -4.46
CA GLY A 139 5.71 11.07 -3.86
C GLY A 139 5.28 9.84 -4.65
N SER A 140 6.03 9.53 -5.70
CA SER A 140 5.71 8.46 -6.66
C SER A 140 5.71 7.08 -6.03
N ASP A 141 6.68 6.80 -5.16
CA ASP A 141 6.81 5.58 -4.38
C ASP A 141 5.57 5.34 -3.52
N LEU A 142 5.19 6.30 -2.67
CA LEU A 142 4.01 6.24 -1.81
C LEU A 142 2.72 6.10 -2.62
N ALA A 143 2.55 6.94 -3.66
CA ALA A 143 1.34 6.92 -4.48
C ALA A 143 1.20 5.59 -5.24
N CYS A 144 2.27 5.09 -5.85
CA CYS A 144 2.23 3.87 -6.65
C CYS A 144 2.14 2.60 -5.80
N GLU A 145 2.71 2.55 -4.59
CA GLU A 145 2.48 1.43 -3.67
C GLU A 145 1.04 1.43 -3.15
N THR A 146 0.46 2.59 -2.87
CA THR A 146 -0.96 2.69 -2.49
C THR A 146 -1.87 2.28 -3.64
N ALA A 147 -1.54 2.68 -4.87
CA ALA A 147 -2.23 2.20 -6.07
C ALA A 147 -2.14 0.68 -6.23
N ALA A 148 -0.97 0.08 -5.98
CA ALA A 148 -0.77 -1.37 -5.98
C ALA A 148 -1.66 -2.05 -4.93
N ALA A 149 -1.72 -1.50 -3.71
CA ALA A 149 -2.53 -2.02 -2.62
C ALA A 149 -4.03 -2.02 -2.98
N LEU A 150 -4.54 -0.91 -3.48
CA LEU A 150 -5.94 -0.75 -3.88
C LEU A 150 -6.29 -1.62 -5.09
N ALA A 151 -5.42 -1.71 -6.08
CA ALA A 151 -5.60 -2.59 -7.24
C ALA A 151 -5.62 -4.07 -6.82
N ALA A 152 -4.69 -4.51 -5.98
CA ALA A 152 -4.68 -5.87 -5.44
C ALA A 152 -5.94 -6.15 -4.60
N ALA A 153 -6.33 -5.23 -3.72
CA ALA A 153 -7.54 -5.35 -2.93
C ALA A 153 -8.81 -5.42 -3.80
N SER A 154 -8.89 -4.67 -4.89
CA SER A 154 -10.02 -4.74 -5.82
C SER A 154 -10.25 -6.17 -6.33
N ILE A 155 -9.19 -6.94 -6.58
CA ILE A 155 -9.29 -8.35 -6.98
C ILE A 155 -9.84 -9.21 -5.84
N VAL A 156 -9.39 -8.97 -4.60
CA VAL A 156 -9.87 -9.70 -3.40
C VAL A 156 -11.36 -9.50 -3.18
N PHE A 157 -11.88 -8.29 -3.41
CA PHE A 157 -13.27 -7.93 -3.13
C PHE A 157 -14.22 -8.10 -4.33
N LYS A 158 -13.71 -8.32 -5.54
CA LYS A 158 -14.49 -8.35 -6.79
C LYS A 158 -15.82 -9.10 -6.72
N GLU A 159 -15.82 -10.31 -6.16
CA GLU A 159 -17.01 -11.18 -6.10
C GLU A 159 -17.85 -10.99 -4.83
N VAL A 160 -17.28 -10.45 -3.76
CA VAL A 160 -17.94 -10.35 -2.44
C VAL A 160 -18.48 -8.95 -2.15
N ASP A 161 -17.90 -7.93 -2.78
CA ASP A 161 -18.35 -6.54 -2.75
C ASP A 161 -17.88 -5.83 -4.02
N SER A 162 -18.64 -5.99 -5.11
CA SER A 162 -18.28 -5.44 -6.41
C SER A 162 -18.29 -3.92 -6.45
N ALA A 163 -19.09 -3.26 -5.59
CA ALA A 163 -19.15 -1.80 -5.52
C ALA A 163 -17.87 -1.25 -4.89
N TYR A 164 -17.46 -1.82 -3.74
CA TYR A 164 -16.20 -1.47 -3.11
C TYR A 164 -15.00 -1.82 -4.00
N SER A 165 -15.02 -2.97 -4.68
CA SER A 165 -14.00 -3.34 -5.66
C SER A 165 -13.84 -2.30 -6.77
N ALA A 166 -14.93 -1.71 -7.28
CA ALA A 166 -14.87 -0.69 -8.32
C ALA A 166 -14.30 0.63 -7.77
N GLU A 167 -14.74 1.06 -6.60
CA GLU A 167 -14.23 2.25 -5.91
C GLU A 167 -12.72 2.16 -5.66
N LEU A 168 -12.25 1.02 -5.12
CA LEU A 168 -10.82 0.77 -4.93
C LEU A 168 -10.03 0.89 -6.24
N LEU A 169 -10.56 0.30 -7.31
CA LEU A 169 -9.88 0.29 -8.60
C LEU A 169 -9.84 1.67 -9.25
N ASP A 170 -10.87 2.50 -9.10
CA ASP A 170 -10.89 3.85 -9.63
C ASP A 170 -9.84 4.73 -8.92
N VAL A 171 -9.80 4.69 -7.58
CA VAL A 171 -8.77 5.43 -6.81
C VAL A 171 -7.36 4.89 -7.08
N ALA A 172 -7.20 3.57 -7.29
CA ALA A 172 -5.91 3.00 -7.66
C ALA A 172 -5.36 3.58 -8.97
N LYS A 173 -6.23 3.81 -9.97
CA LYS A 173 -5.83 4.40 -11.26
C LYS A 173 -5.43 5.87 -11.10
N GLU A 174 -6.17 6.63 -10.30
CA GLU A 174 -5.88 8.05 -10.00
C GLU A 174 -4.52 8.18 -9.30
N LEU A 175 -4.29 7.42 -8.22
CA LEU A 175 -3.01 7.44 -7.49
C LEU A 175 -1.82 7.00 -8.35
N TYR A 176 -2.00 5.99 -9.21
CA TYR A 176 -0.93 5.59 -10.12
C TYR A 176 -0.64 6.67 -11.16
N ALA A 177 -1.67 7.32 -11.72
CA ALA A 177 -1.49 8.43 -12.64
C ALA A 177 -0.77 9.60 -11.97
N PHE A 178 -1.14 9.94 -10.73
CA PHE A 178 -0.45 10.94 -9.92
C PHE A 178 1.03 10.60 -9.74
N GLY A 179 1.35 9.38 -9.29
CA GLY A 179 2.73 8.96 -9.06
C GLY A 179 3.59 8.90 -10.34
N ASP A 180 3.01 8.54 -11.48
CA ASP A 180 3.72 8.49 -12.77
C ASP A 180 3.93 9.89 -13.38
N GLU A 181 2.98 10.82 -13.20
CA GLU A 181 3.05 12.18 -13.76
C GLU A 181 3.95 13.12 -12.93
N TYR A 182 3.87 13.06 -11.59
CA TYR A 182 4.61 13.95 -10.70
C TYR A 182 5.67 13.14 -9.94
N ARG A 183 6.91 13.17 -10.43
CA ARG A 183 7.96 12.25 -10.01
C ARG A 183 8.89 12.80 -8.92
N LEU A 184 8.86 12.16 -7.75
CA LEU A 184 9.77 12.41 -6.61
C LEU A 184 9.63 11.29 -5.57
N GLU A 185 10.67 11.01 -4.79
CA GLU A 185 10.59 10.17 -3.60
C GLU A 185 9.77 10.87 -2.48
N TYR A 186 8.75 10.22 -1.92
CA TYR A 186 7.79 10.87 -1.02
C TYR A 186 8.44 11.47 0.23
N HIS A 187 9.52 10.88 0.72
CA HIS A 187 10.20 11.33 1.93
C HIS A 187 10.86 12.71 1.75
N LEU A 188 11.03 13.19 0.51
CA LEU A 188 11.47 14.55 0.23
C LEU A 188 10.33 15.58 0.37
N SER A 189 9.07 15.12 0.29
CA SER A 189 7.86 15.91 0.47
C SER A 189 7.34 15.82 1.90
N ILE A 190 7.23 14.60 2.44
CA ILE A 190 6.92 14.32 3.84
C ILE A 190 8.24 14.07 4.56
N THR A 191 8.95 15.16 4.88
CA THR A 191 10.32 15.09 5.39
C THR A 191 10.46 14.41 6.75
N ASP A 192 9.39 14.41 7.58
CA ASP A 192 9.36 13.70 8.86
C ASP A 192 9.65 12.19 8.68
N ALA A 193 9.20 11.59 7.57
CA ALA A 193 9.41 10.17 7.29
C ALA A 193 10.86 9.79 6.96
N THR A 194 11.73 10.78 6.68
CA THR A 194 13.12 10.56 6.23
C THR A 194 13.95 9.75 7.22
N ASP A 195 13.72 9.91 8.52
CA ASP A 195 14.50 9.21 9.55
C ASP A 195 13.88 7.85 9.94
N PHE A 196 12.76 7.48 9.33
CA PHE A 196 12.00 6.26 9.65
C PHE A 196 11.85 5.34 8.43
N TYR A 197 11.15 5.83 7.40
CA TYR A 197 10.80 5.10 6.18
C TYR A 197 11.25 5.87 4.94
N ARG A 198 12.52 6.27 4.89
CA ARG A 198 13.15 6.84 3.69
C ARG A 198 13.00 5.85 2.52
N SER A 199 12.60 6.35 1.35
CA SER A 199 12.75 5.60 0.11
C SER A 199 14.23 5.54 -0.27
N TRP A 200 14.82 4.35 -0.15
CA TRP A 200 16.24 4.08 -0.47
C TRP A 200 16.42 3.51 -1.87
N SER A 201 15.47 2.71 -2.34
CA SER A 201 15.42 2.15 -3.69
C SER A 201 15.04 3.18 -4.76
N GLY A 202 14.40 4.30 -4.35
CA GLY A 202 13.77 5.26 -5.24
C GLY A 202 12.29 4.94 -5.43
N TYR A 203 11.71 5.34 -6.56
CA TYR A 203 10.29 5.09 -6.89
C TYR A 203 10.08 4.26 -8.16
N GLY A 204 11.17 3.87 -8.83
CA GLY A 204 11.11 3.20 -10.13
C GLY A 204 10.50 1.80 -10.02
N ASP A 205 10.80 1.08 -8.95
CA ASP A 205 10.24 -0.24 -8.71
C ASP A 205 8.77 -0.21 -8.30
N GLU A 206 8.28 0.87 -7.67
CA GLU A 206 6.86 1.10 -7.40
C GLU A 206 6.09 1.47 -8.67
N LEU A 207 6.68 2.25 -9.57
CA LEU A 207 6.07 2.51 -10.90
C LEU A 207 5.87 1.21 -11.68
N LEU A 208 6.86 0.31 -11.64
CA LEU A 208 6.75 -1.04 -12.21
C LEU A 208 5.68 -1.86 -11.46
N TRP A 209 5.75 -1.91 -10.14
CA TRP A 209 4.90 -2.72 -9.28
C TRP A 209 3.42 -2.33 -9.36
N GLY A 210 3.12 -1.05 -9.23
CA GLY A 210 1.77 -0.50 -9.35
C GLY A 210 1.17 -0.78 -10.74
N ALA A 211 1.96 -0.63 -11.81
CA ALA A 211 1.51 -0.97 -13.16
C ALA A 211 1.18 -2.46 -13.30
N LEU A 212 2.02 -3.35 -12.76
CA LEU A 212 1.76 -4.79 -12.83
C LEU A 212 0.47 -5.18 -12.09
N TRP A 213 0.19 -4.55 -10.95
CA TRP A 213 -1.06 -4.77 -10.21
C TRP A 213 -2.29 -4.20 -10.92
N LEU A 214 -2.19 -2.99 -11.46
CA LEU A 214 -3.27 -2.40 -12.25
C LEU A 214 -3.55 -3.22 -13.50
N TYR A 215 -2.51 -3.70 -14.19
CA TYR A 215 -2.69 -4.63 -15.31
C TYR A 215 -3.40 -5.91 -14.85
N ARG A 216 -2.98 -6.48 -13.72
CA ARG A 216 -3.61 -7.70 -13.18
C ARG A 216 -5.07 -7.50 -12.80
N ALA A 217 -5.45 -6.32 -12.33
CA ALA A 217 -6.82 -5.99 -11.94
C ALA A 217 -7.73 -5.64 -13.13
N THR A 218 -7.17 -5.08 -14.21
CA THR A 218 -7.92 -4.49 -15.33
C THR A 218 -7.82 -5.24 -16.66
N GLU A 219 -6.74 -6.01 -16.85
CA GLU A 219 -6.29 -6.54 -18.15
C GLU A 219 -6.02 -5.45 -19.22
N ASP A 220 -5.93 -4.18 -18.83
CA ASP A 220 -5.66 -3.06 -19.73
C ASP A 220 -4.16 -3.01 -20.09
N ALA A 221 -3.85 -3.33 -21.35
CA ALA A 221 -2.49 -3.40 -21.87
C ALA A 221 -1.68 -2.10 -21.71
N THR A 222 -2.33 -0.95 -21.50
CA THR A 222 -1.63 0.31 -21.21
C THR A 222 -0.76 0.19 -19.95
N TYR A 223 -1.23 -0.49 -18.90
CA TYR A 223 -0.43 -0.70 -17.70
C TYR A 223 0.73 -1.66 -17.93
N LEU A 224 0.58 -2.67 -18.78
CA LEU A 224 1.71 -3.51 -19.16
C LEU A 224 2.79 -2.72 -19.92
N THR A 225 2.38 -1.80 -20.79
CA THR A 225 3.32 -0.87 -21.46
C THR A 225 4.01 0.04 -20.44
N LYS A 226 3.30 0.55 -19.43
CA LYS A 226 3.91 1.37 -18.36
C LYS A 226 4.89 0.57 -17.50
N ALA A 227 4.57 -0.68 -17.17
CA ALA A 227 5.49 -1.59 -16.48
C ALA A 227 6.80 -1.78 -17.26
N GLN A 228 6.72 -2.00 -18.58
CA GLN A 228 7.91 -2.11 -19.43
C GLN A 228 8.70 -0.81 -19.50
N ALA A 229 8.02 0.34 -19.59
CA ALA A 229 8.68 1.64 -19.59
C ALA A 229 9.45 1.88 -18.27
N ALA A 230 8.84 1.59 -17.12
CA ALA A 230 9.51 1.70 -15.82
C ALA A 230 10.70 0.73 -15.69
N TRP A 231 10.55 -0.51 -16.19
CA TRP A 231 11.65 -1.48 -16.23
C TRP A 231 12.88 -0.95 -16.97
N ASP A 232 12.65 -0.40 -18.18
CA ASP A 232 13.71 0.12 -19.04
C ASP A 232 14.29 1.43 -18.48
N GLU A 233 13.43 2.37 -18.06
CA GLU A 233 13.83 3.68 -17.54
C GLU A 233 14.73 3.56 -16.31
N PHE A 234 14.39 2.69 -15.37
CA PHE A 234 15.11 2.53 -14.11
C PHE A 234 16.12 1.36 -14.10
N THR A 235 16.32 0.71 -15.25
CA THR A 235 17.25 -0.44 -15.39
C THR A 235 17.00 -1.52 -14.33
N LEU A 236 15.72 -1.86 -14.11
CA LEU A 236 15.29 -2.69 -12.98
C LEU A 236 15.68 -4.16 -13.10
N GLY A 237 16.28 -4.57 -14.22
CA GLY A 237 16.68 -5.95 -14.52
C GLY A 237 17.84 -6.52 -13.70
N GLN A 238 18.45 -5.75 -12.81
CA GLN A 238 19.58 -6.17 -11.97
C GLN A 238 19.25 -6.03 -10.47
N GLY A 239 19.83 -6.90 -9.65
CA GLY A 239 19.87 -6.67 -8.19
C GLY A 239 18.56 -6.89 -7.43
N ALA A 240 17.68 -7.78 -7.90
CA ALA A 240 16.49 -8.23 -7.16
C ALA A 240 16.87 -9.18 -6.01
N LEU A 241 17.52 -8.65 -4.97
CA LEU A 241 18.03 -9.42 -3.83
C LEU A 241 17.07 -9.45 -2.63
N GLN A 242 16.05 -8.59 -2.64
CA GLN A 242 15.13 -8.42 -1.51
C GLN A 242 13.71 -8.07 -2.00
N PHE A 243 12.74 -8.33 -1.13
CA PHE A 243 11.36 -7.85 -1.26
C PHE A 243 10.96 -7.28 0.09
N SER A 244 10.70 -5.97 0.15
CA SER A 244 10.38 -5.25 1.37
C SER A 244 9.44 -4.07 1.11
N TRP A 245 9.11 -3.32 2.16
CA TRP A 245 8.36 -2.07 2.03
C TRP A 245 9.07 -1.01 1.18
N ASP A 246 10.37 -1.15 0.93
CA ASP A 246 11.19 -0.23 0.14
C ASP A 246 11.46 -0.78 -1.27
N ASP A 247 11.85 -2.05 -1.42
CA ASP A 247 12.25 -2.61 -2.73
C ASP A 247 11.29 -3.72 -3.21
N LYS A 248 10.69 -3.50 -4.40
CA LYS A 248 9.63 -4.33 -4.99
C LYS A 248 10.14 -5.20 -6.14
N LYS A 249 11.42 -5.11 -6.53
CA LYS A 249 11.95 -5.79 -7.73
C LYS A 249 11.70 -7.29 -7.69
N ALA A 250 12.03 -7.97 -6.58
CA ALA A 250 11.83 -9.42 -6.48
C ALA A 250 10.33 -9.81 -6.58
N GLY A 251 9.43 -9.00 -6.03
CA GLY A 251 7.98 -9.19 -6.17
C GLY A 251 7.51 -9.01 -7.60
N ALA A 252 7.95 -7.93 -8.27
CA ALA A 252 7.64 -7.67 -9.67
C ALA A 252 8.14 -8.79 -10.60
N TYR A 253 9.33 -9.34 -10.33
CA TYR A 253 9.89 -10.47 -11.09
C TYR A 253 9.03 -11.73 -10.94
N ALA A 254 8.60 -12.04 -9.71
CA ALA A 254 7.72 -13.18 -9.45
C ALA A 254 6.36 -13.00 -10.16
N GLY A 255 5.81 -11.79 -10.14
CA GLY A 255 4.58 -11.46 -10.86
C GLY A 255 4.68 -11.69 -12.37
N LEU A 256 5.76 -11.18 -12.99
CA LEU A 256 6.03 -11.34 -14.42
C LEU A 256 6.23 -12.81 -14.82
N THR A 257 6.92 -13.60 -14.00
CA THR A 257 7.29 -15.00 -14.33
C THR A 257 6.21 -16.03 -14.01
N SER A 258 5.33 -15.76 -13.03
CA SER A 258 4.25 -16.69 -12.64
C SER A 258 3.07 -16.70 -13.61
N ARG A 259 2.94 -15.68 -14.48
CA ARG A 259 1.85 -15.58 -15.46
C ARG A 259 2.36 -15.25 -16.87
N PRO A 260 3.24 -16.08 -17.44
CA PRO A 260 3.88 -15.76 -18.71
C PRO A 260 2.84 -15.57 -19.83
N GLN A 261 1.72 -16.29 -19.80
CA GLN A 261 0.62 -16.16 -20.78
C GLN A 261 -0.18 -14.86 -20.69
N GLN A 262 -0.37 -14.29 -19.49
CA GLN A 262 -1.03 -12.98 -19.35
C GLN A 262 -0.06 -11.85 -19.72
N TYR A 263 1.19 -11.94 -19.30
CA TYR A 263 2.22 -10.94 -19.61
C TYR A 263 2.95 -11.23 -20.94
N HIS A 264 2.29 -11.77 -21.97
CA HIS A 264 2.91 -12.05 -23.28
C HIS A 264 3.40 -10.77 -23.95
N VAL A 265 4.63 -10.38 -23.62
CA VAL A 265 5.37 -9.30 -24.26
C VAL A 265 5.85 -9.85 -25.59
N ARG A 266 5.13 -9.54 -26.68
CA ARG A 266 5.69 -9.64 -28.03
C ARG A 266 6.79 -8.58 -28.18
N GLY A 267 7.98 -8.93 -27.67
CA GLY A 267 9.24 -8.24 -27.90
C GLY A 267 9.60 -7.14 -26.91
N SER A 268 10.05 -7.48 -25.69
CA SER A 268 11.03 -6.70 -24.89
C SER A 268 11.36 -7.24 -23.48
N LEU A 269 10.78 -8.33 -22.97
CA LEU A 269 11.32 -9.01 -21.77
C LEU A 269 12.37 -10.10 -22.09
N LYS A 270 13.13 -9.90 -23.18
CA LYS A 270 14.28 -10.76 -23.51
C LYS A 270 15.44 -10.38 -22.56
N GLY A 271 15.57 -11.11 -21.47
CA GLY A 271 16.67 -10.91 -20.53
C GLY A 271 16.39 -11.25 -19.07
N VAL A 272 15.19 -11.74 -18.72
CA VAL A 272 14.97 -12.32 -17.38
C VAL A 272 15.84 -13.58 -17.29
N PRO A 273 16.87 -13.66 -16.40
CA PRO A 273 17.89 -14.72 -16.41
C PRO A 273 17.40 -16.14 -16.11
N PHE A 274 16.08 -16.34 -15.97
CA PHE A 274 15.49 -17.57 -15.43
C PHE A 274 14.46 -18.23 -16.36
N LEU A 275 14.24 -17.71 -17.57
CA LEU A 275 13.44 -18.43 -18.57
C LEU A 275 14.39 -19.18 -19.51
N PRO A 276 14.33 -20.52 -19.59
CA PRO A 276 15.07 -21.27 -20.61
C PRO A 276 14.64 -20.77 -21.99
N GLU A 277 15.60 -20.53 -22.88
CA GLU A 277 15.33 -20.32 -24.29
C GLU A 277 14.92 -21.66 -24.91
N ASP A 278 13.66 -21.77 -25.35
CA ASP A 278 13.21 -22.82 -26.26
C ASP A 278 13.41 -22.40 -27.73
#